data_AF-A0A2V6U5S5-F1
#
_entry.id   AF-A0A2V6U5S5-F1
#
_cell.length_a   1.000
_cell.length_b   1.000
_cell.length_c   1.000
_cell.angle_alpha   90.00
_cell.angle_beta   90.00
_cell.angle_gamma   90.00
#
_symmetry.space_group_name_H-M   'P 1'
#
loop_
_entity.id
_entity.type
_entity.pdbx_description
1 polymer ?
#
loop_
_entity_poly.entity_id
_entity_poly.type
_entity_poly.pdbx_seq_one_letter_code
_entity_poly.pdbx_strand_id
1 'polypeptide(L)'
;MQRLVELALAEFAPEWQVTGLCSELNLHNPDHWVSGLGTFGLVLRNRQSRAAKVLGWRNGDFRSASYHRGISYRVLEAYADRITDPIRRYFEEIGLVIPGKVTTTHTV
;
A
#
# COMPACT_ATOMS: atom_id res chain seq x y z
N MET A 1 -8.08 -1.27 -9.62
CA MET A 1 -6.97 -1.51 -8.66
C MET A 1 -6.57 -0.25 -7.92
N GLN A 2 -5.98 0.75 -8.57
CA GLN A 2 -5.56 2.00 -7.91
C GLN A 2 -6.66 2.63 -7.05
N ARG A 3 -7.89 2.71 -7.57
CA ARG A 3 -9.03 3.27 -6.84
C ARG A 3 -9.32 2.56 -5.51
N LEU A 4 -9.21 1.23 -5.47
CA LEU A 4 -9.42 0.46 -4.24
C LEU A 4 -8.32 0.73 -3.22
N VAL A 5 -7.08 0.91 -3.67
CA VAL A 5 -5.97 1.33 -2.81
C VAL A 5 -6.23 2.72 -2.24
N GLU A 6 -6.66 3.67 -3.08
CA GLU A 6 -6.98 5.04 -2.64
C GLU A 6 -8.10 5.07 -1.60
N LEU A 7 -9.15 4.27 -1.79
CA LEU A 7 -10.25 4.14 -0.81
C LEU A 7 -9.75 3.56 0.51
N ALA A 8 -8.98 2.46 0.46
CA ALA A 8 -8.40 1.86 1.65
C ALA A 8 -7.44 2.81 2.38
N LEU A 9 -6.63 3.59 1.65
CA LEU A 9 -5.77 4.61 2.24
C LEU A 9 -6.60 5.70 2.94
N ALA A 10 -7.65 6.20 2.29
CA ALA A 10 -8.52 7.20 2.91
C ALA A 10 -9.16 6.68 4.21
N GLU A 11 -9.47 5.38 4.28
CA GLU A 11 -10.10 4.75 5.43
C GLU A 11 -9.10 4.45 6.57
N PHE A 12 -7.92 3.91 6.25
CA PHE A 12 -7.01 3.35 7.26
C PHE A 12 -5.69 4.11 7.43
N ALA A 13 -5.25 4.88 6.43
CA ALA A 13 -3.96 5.58 6.41
C ALA A 13 -4.06 6.93 5.65
N PRO A 14 -4.95 7.85 6.06
CA PRO A 14 -5.33 9.04 5.28
C PRO A 14 -4.17 10.01 5.05
N GLU A 15 -3.12 9.93 5.85
CA GLU A 15 -1.88 10.69 5.70
C GLU A 15 -1.04 10.22 4.50
N TRP A 16 -1.39 9.12 3.84
CA TRP A 16 -0.71 8.62 2.64
C TRP A 16 -1.57 8.78 1.38
N GLN A 17 -0.91 8.87 0.23
CA GLN A 17 -1.56 8.97 -1.07
C GLN A 17 -0.73 8.29 -2.16
N VAL A 18 -1.41 7.83 -3.21
CA VAL A 18 -0.75 7.34 -4.42
C VAL A 18 -0.25 8.53 -5.25
N THR A 19 1.01 8.52 -5.68
CA THR A 19 1.61 9.62 -6.48
C THR A 19 2.28 9.13 -7.77
N GLY A 20 1.83 8.00 -8.32
CA GLY A 20 2.41 7.42 -9.53
C GLY A 20 1.49 6.38 -10.15
N LEU A 21 1.97 5.75 -11.22
CA LEU A 21 1.20 4.71 -11.91
C LEU A 21 1.08 3.46 -11.04
N CYS A 22 -0.14 2.92 -11.03
CA CYS A 22 -0.42 1.57 -10.53
C CYS A 22 -0.22 0.58 -11.68
N SER A 23 0.79 -0.28 -11.55
CA SER A 23 1.18 -1.21 -12.62
C SER A 23 1.21 -2.64 -12.09
N GLU A 24 0.76 -3.59 -12.90
CA GLU A 24 0.94 -4.99 -12.59
C GLU A 24 2.42 -5.38 -12.69
N LEU A 25 2.88 -6.19 -11.74
CA LEU A 25 4.27 -6.62 -11.67
C LEU A 25 4.50 -7.85 -12.54
N ASN A 26 5.51 -7.76 -13.40
CA ASN A 26 6.00 -8.89 -14.19
C ASN A 26 6.82 -9.87 -13.32
N LEU A 27 6.43 -11.14 -13.30
CA LEU A 27 7.09 -12.23 -12.57
C LEU A 27 8.51 -12.54 -13.10
N HIS A 28 8.79 -12.20 -14.35
CA HIS A 28 10.07 -12.43 -15.01
C HIS A 28 11.01 -11.23 -14.91
N ASN A 29 10.57 -10.10 -14.32
CA ASN A 29 11.44 -8.95 -14.10
C ASN A 29 12.15 -9.09 -12.73
N PRO A 30 13.48 -9.22 -12.69
CA PRO A 30 14.22 -9.35 -11.43
C PRO A 30 14.14 -8.12 -10.52
N ASP A 31 13.81 -6.94 -11.06
CA ASP A 31 13.65 -5.72 -10.25
C ASP A 31 12.32 -5.69 -9.48
N HIS A 32 11.40 -6.62 -9.73
CA HIS A 32 10.12 -6.68 -9.04
C HIS A 32 10.17 -7.60 -7.80
N TRP A 33 9.45 -7.21 -6.74
CA TRP A 33 9.11 -8.12 -5.64
C TRP A 33 7.93 -8.99 -6.08
N VAL A 34 8.22 -10.26 -6.35
CA VAL A 34 7.23 -11.25 -6.77
C VAL A 34 6.49 -11.80 -5.56
N SER A 35 5.20 -11.51 -5.45
CA SER A 35 4.28 -12.13 -4.46
C SER A 35 3.20 -13.00 -5.11
N GLY A 36 3.26 -13.25 -6.42
CA GLY A 36 2.32 -14.07 -7.19
C GLY A 36 1.60 -13.31 -8.30
N LEU A 37 0.82 -14.02 -9.12
CA LEU A 37 -0.01 -13.45 -10.20
C LEU A 37 -0.99 -12.40 -9.62
N GLY A 38 -1.20 -11.30 -10.35
CA GLY A 38 -2.08 -10.22 -9.91
C GLY A 38 -1.53 -9.38 -8.75
N THR A 39 -0.21 -9.16 -8.71
CA THR A 39 0.40 -8.20 -7.76
C THR A 39 0.64 -6.86 -8.45
N PHE A 40 0.30 -5.76 -7.78
CA PHE A 40 0.44 -4.41 -8.30
C PHE A 40 1.50 -3.62 -7.52
N GLY A 41 2.32 -2.89 -8.26
CA GLY A 41 3.24 -1.89 -7.73
C GLY A 41 2.65 -0.48 -7.80
N LEU A 42 3.04 0.35 -6.85
CA LEU A 42 2.65 1.76 -6.78
C LEU A 42 3.63 2.56 -5.92
N VAL A 43 3.61 3.88 -6.08
CA VAL A 43 4.37 4.81 -5.24
C VAL A 43 3.43 5.53 -4.29
N LEU A 44 3.73 5.44 -3.01
CA LEU A 44 3.03 6.15 -1.94
C LEU A 44 3.89 7.32 -1.44
N ARG A 45 3.24 8.45 -1.19
CA ARG A 45 3.83 9.55 -0.44
C ARG A 45 2.98 9.91 0.75
N ASN A 46 3.66 10.19 1.85
CA ASN A 46 3.02 10.82 2.98
C ASN A 46 2.70 12.29 2.60
N ARG A 47 1.53 12.77 3.01
CA ARG A 47 1.03 14.11 2.69
C ARG A 47 1.73 15.20 3.50
N GLN A 48 2.20 14.87 4.70
CA GLN A 48 2.77 15.83 5.66
C GLN A 48 4.29 15.76 5.71
N SER A 49 4.85 14.56 5.58
CA SER A 49 6.30 14.34 5.56
C SER A 49 6.81 14.13 4.14
N ARG A 50 8.14 14.21 3.97
CA ARG A 50 8.80 13.85 2.69
C ARG A 50 8.97 12.33 2.52
N ALA A 51 8.32 11.52 3.35
CA ALA A 51 8.45 10.07 3.30
C ALA A 51 7.78 9.51 2.04
N ALA A 52 8.47 8.57 1.40
CA ALA A 52 7.97 7.83 0.25
C ALA A 52 8.12 6.33 0.49
N LYS A 53 7.15 5.57 -0.02
CA LYS A 53 7.21 4.10 -0.07
C LYS A 53 6.98 3.65 -1.51
N VAL A 54 7.83 2.78 -2.00
CA VAL A 54 7.71 2.15 -3.32
C VAL A 54 7.28 0.71 -3.09
N LEU A 55 6.13 0.34 -3.61
CA LEU A 55 5.58 -1.02 -3.51
C LEU A 55 5.84 -1.75 -4.81
N GLY A 56 6.34 -2.98 -4.74
CA GLY A 56 6.48 -3.87 -5.88
C GLY A 56 7.84 -3.86 -6.57
N TRP A 57 8.72 -2.90 -6.28
CA TRP A 57 10.09 -2.86 -6.79
C TRP A 57 11.11 -3.16 -5.68
N ARG A 58 12.20 -3.83 -6.03
CA ARG A 58 13.33 -4.13 -5.13
C ARG A 58 14.26 -2.94 -4.93
N ASN A 59 14.39 -2.11 -5.95
CA ASN A 59 15.29 -0.98 -6.01
C ASN A 59 14.65 0.14 -6.87
N GLY A 60 15.28 1.31 -6.87
CA GLY A 60 14.86 2.45 -7.68
C GLY A 60 15.64 3.70 -7.31
N ASP A 61 15.45 4.77 -8.08
CA ASP A 61 16.24 6.00 -7.95
C ASP A 61 15.72 6.96 -6.86
N PHE A 62 14.74 6.52 -6.07
CA PHE A 62 14.19 7.33 -4.99
C PHE A 62 15.09 7.20 -3.74
N ARG A 63 16.12 8.06 -3.65
CA ARG A 63 17.14 8.07 -2.57
C ARG A 63 16.59 8.07 -1.14
N SER A 64 15.35 8.50 -0.91
CA SER A 64 14.71 8.57 0.41
C SER A 64 13.48 7.68 0.56
N ALA A 65 13.21 6.79 -0.40
CA ALA A 65 12.07 5.87 -0.32
C ALA A 65 12.46 4.56 0.37
N SER A 66 11.49 3.97 1.05
CA SER A 66 11.57 2.56 1.48
C SER A 66 10.85 1.66 0.49
N TYR A 67 11.36 0.46 0.27
CA TYR A 67 10.88 -0.49 -0.74
C TYR A 67 10.17 -1.67 -0.06
N HIS A 68 9.01 -2.05 -0.59
CA HIS A 68 8.12 -3.04 0.01
C HIS A 68 7.53 -3.97 -1.05
N ARG A 69 6.92 -5.08 -0.62
CA ARG A 69 6.09 -5.94 -1.48
C ARG A 69 5.00 -5.14 -2.18
N GLY A 70 4.67 -5.55 -3.40
CA GLY A 70 3.47 -5.06 -4.06
C GLY A 70 2.19 -5.53 -3.36
N ILE A 71 1.06 -4.97 -3.74
CA ILE A 71 -0.23 -5.34 -3.18
C ILE A 71 -0.92 -6.37 -4.09
N SER A 72 -1.40 -7.47 -3.51
CA SER A 72 -2.13 -8.51 -4.25
C SER A 72 -3.55 -8.07 -4.59
N TYR A 73 -4.03 -8.44 -5.77
CA TYR A 73 -5.43 -8.35 -6.17
C TYR A 73 -6.37 -8.94 -5.13
N ARG A 74 -6.04 -10.10 -4.54
CA ARG A 74 -6.89 -10.78 -3.54
C ARG A 74 -7.09 -9.97 -2.28
N VAL A 75 -6.09 -9.20 -1.86
CA VAL A 75 -6.21 -8.29 -0.70
C VAL A 75 -7.19 -7.17 -0.99
N LEU A 76 -7.16 -6.64 -2.23
CA LEU A 76 -8.05 -5.56 -2.67
C LEU A 76 -9.47 -6.05 -2.99
N GLU A 77 -9.60 -7.26 -3.51
CA GLU A 77 -10.89 -7.95 -3.70
C GLU A 77 -11.56 -8.20 -2.35
N ALA A 78 -10.84 -8.73 -1.36
CA ALA A 78 -11.35 -8.89 -0.01
C ALA A 78 -11.82 -7.56 0.60
N TYR A 79 -11.07 -6.47 0.38
CA TYR A 79 -11.50 -5.13 0.81
C TYR A 79 -12.80 -4.68 0.13
N ALA A 80 -12.96 -4.91 -1.17
CA ALA A 80 -14.19 -4.61 -1.90
C ALA A 80 -15.39 -5.40 -1.32
N ASP A 81 -15.15 -6.64 -0.89
CA ASP A 81 -16.12 -7.51 -0.21
C ASP A 81 -16.29 -7.20 1.30
N ARG A 82 -15.75 -6.07 1.78
CA ARG A 82 -15.80 -5.60 3.18
C ARG A 82 -15.07 -6.49 4.19
N ILE A 83 -14.19 -7.37 3.72
CA ILE A 83 -13.25 -8.11 4.55
C ILE A 83 -11.96 -7.28 4.67
N THR A 84 -11.88 -6.47 5.73
CA THR A 84 -10.85 -5.42 5.86
C THR A 84 -9.54 -5.86 6.55
N ASP A 85 -9.51 -6.99 7.24
CA ASP A 85 -8.31 -7.47 7.95
C ASP A 85 -7.08 -7.63 7.02
N PRO A 86 -7.18 -8.22 5.81
CA PRO A 86 -6.03 -8.38 4.92
C PRO A 86 -5.36 -7.06 4.52
N ILE A 87 -6.16 -6.03 4.19
CA ILE A 87 -5.61 -4.72 3.79
C ILE A 87 -4.99 -3.98 4.97
N ARG A 88 -5.58 -4.11 6.17
CA ARG A 88 -5.03 -3.53 7.41
C ARG A 88 -3.69 -4.15 7.76
N ARG A 89 -3.60 -5.49 7.77
CA ARG A 89 -2.33 -6.20 8.04
C ARG A 89 -1.26 -5.84 7.03
N TYR A 90 -1.62 -5.74 5.75
CA TYR A 90 -0.69 -5.31 4.73
C TYR A 90 -0.17 -3.88 5.01
N PHE A 91 -1.06 -2.93 5.32
CA PHE A 91 -0.67 -1.57 5.67
C PHE A 91 0.18 -1.48 6.95
N GLU A 92 -0.05 -2.33 7.94
CA GLU A 92 0.80 -2.47 9.12
C GLU A 92 2.19 -3.05 8.74
N GLU A 93 2.25 -4.09 7.91
CA GLU A 93 3.49 -4.72 7.43
C GLU A 93 4.40 -3.69 6.74
N ILE A 94 3.83 -2.85 5.89
CA ILE A 94 4.59 -1.82 5.17
C ILE A 94 4.72 -0.52 5.97
N GLY A 95 4.23 -0.46 7.20
CA GLY A 95 4.36 0.66 8.13
C GLY A 95 3.65 1.93 7.66
N LEU A 96 2.47 1.80 7.07
CA LEU A 96 1.53 2.91 6.86
C LEU A 96 0.71 3.18 8.11
N VAL A 97 0.34 2.13 8.84
CA VAL A 97 -0.48 2.22 10.06
C VAL A 97 0.35 1.75 11.25
N ILE A 98 0.20 2.41 12.40
CA ILE A 98 0.82 1.98 13.65
C ILE A 98 -0.15 1.02 14.35
N PRO A 99 0.26 -0.22 14.67
CA PRO A 99 -0.57 -1.15 15.42
C PRO A 99 -1.03 -0.51 16.74
N GLY A 100 -2.34 -0.53 16.99
CA GLY A 100 -2.91 -0.04 18.26
C GLY A 100 -3.35 1.43 18.28
N LYS A 101 -3.16 2.22 17.21
CA LYS A 101 -3.95 3.46 17.03
C LYS A 101 -5.34 3.11 16.54
N VAL A 102 -6.17 2.59 17.44
CA VAL A 102 -7.62 2.67 17.29
C VAL A 102 -7.96 4.12 17.56
N THR A 103 -8.31 4.88 16.53
CA THR A 103 -8.94 6.18 16.75
C THR A 103 -10.31 5.90 17.33
N THR A 104 -10.37 5.77 18.66
CA THR A 104 -11.64 5.83 19.38
C THR A 104 -12.14 7.25 19.20
N THR A 105 -13.04 7.44 18.26
CA THR A 105 -13.91 8.62 18.25
C THR A 105 -14.75 8.55 19.51
N HIS A 106 -14.25 9.11 20.61
CA HIS A 106 -15.11 9.50 21.72
C HIS A 106 -15.91 10.70 21.24
N THR A 107 -17.15 10.44 20.82
CA THR A 107 -18.18 11.47 20.77
C THR A 107 -18.43 11.89 22.21
N VAL A 108 -18.10 13.14 22.53
CA VAL A 108 -18.56 13.84 23.73
C VAL A 108 -20.03 14.19 23.63
#